data_AF-A0A947GAX3-F1
#
_entry.id   AF-A0A947GAX3-F1
#
_cell.length_a   1.000
_cell.length_b   1.000
_cell.length_c   1.000
_cell.angle_alpha   90.00
_cell.angle_beta   90.00
_cell.angle_gamma   90.00
#
_symmetry.space_group_name_H-M   'P 1'
#
loop_
_entity.id
_entity.type
_entity.pdbx_description
1 polymer ?
#
loop_
_entity_poly.entity_id
_entity_poly.type
_entity_poly.pdbx_seq_one_letter_code
_entity_poly.pdbx_strand_id
1 'polypeptide(L)'
;MNRTILACVNSLLLVAAALLVVPVAVAGDDAVTEDVLVMNDGRELHGTIIEERPDAIVFQVVDAASGIRTKVTYFRSEIAEIHEDIVREAVAETKQPTRRRVSTSEPEDEPVRTFGARRADAGNENLPSFYIVPMKGQMGTDVNTDVYKDMVDDIRDHDPDILVIEMECFDEADMLYSLVGREEQGLTDFDEFRKLINLFHDELGDIRQVMWVKDSVGVSSTVALAWDELYMAPQARLGGLVKLQEIGFEKWADDDVRGKMTAAFMSWVKGFLEYGGYSLMLADAMVRPQYTLSGRWQGREVIWTLDTDGDYIVDDSDEETAEFRAKSAEDLCISDGTVENLDDLALLLGMREYRVLDGGGETMFEDYQESWRRTLENCKTWLLDYEQFLGWANGEDTLKYLGQAKGRLEKVLAAIERYNAVEVRLGMEAGIRKFDLITLIEQLKERIRALRQANRGAGRGGGGRGIGGGGGG
;
A
#
# COMPACT_ATOMS: atom_id res chain seq x y z
N MET A 1 -41.63 7.59 -29.94
CA MET A 1 -40.97 6.31 -29.61
C MET A 1 -39.51 6.35 -30.00
N ASN A 2 -38.58 6.40 -29.06
CA ASN A 2 -38.26 7.58 -28.25
C ASN A 2 -36.75 7.78 -28.34
N ARG A 3 -36.32 8.93 -28.86
CA ARG A 3 -34.94 9.44 -28.79
C ARG A 3 -34.88 10.37 -27.58
N THR A 4 -34.62 9.82 -26.39
CA THR A 4 -34.62 10.60 -25.13
C THR A 4 -33.81 9.94 -24.02
N ILE A 5 -32.56 9.52 -24.28
CA ILE A 5 -31.61 9.09 -23.21
C ILE A 5 -30.19 9.63 -23.49
N LEU A 6 -30.07 10.87 -23.97
CA LEU A 6 -28.75 11.48 -24.19
C LEU A 6 -28.79 12.98 -23.86
N ALA A 7 -29.13 13.32 -22.61
CA ALA A 7 -29.06 14.70 -22.09
C ALA A 7 -29.25 14.75 -20.56
N CYS A 8 -28.36 14.16 -19.76
CA CYS A 8 -28.36 14.31 -18.29
C CYS A 8 -26.96 14.38 -17.65
N VAL A 9 -25.98 15.04 -18.29
CA VAL A 9 -24.65 15.27 -17.66
C VAL A 9 -24.22 16.74 -17.70
N ASN A 10 -25.14 17.70 -17.88
CA ASN A 10 -24.70 19.09 -17.98
C ASN A 10 -25.74 20.08 -17.45
N SER A 11 -25.89 20.15 -16.13
CA SER A 11 -26.40 21.32 -15.40
C SER A 11 -26.49 21.03 -13.91
N LEU A 12 -25.46 21.39 -13.13
CA LEU A 12 -25.58 21.94 -11.77
C LEU A 12 -24.16 22.17 -11.19
N LEU A 13 -23.62 23.37 -11.38
CA LEU A 13 -22.71 24.03 -10.43
C LEU A 13 -22.44 25.44 -10.94
N LEU A 14 -23.32 26.34 -10.55
CA LEU A 14 -23.19 27.78 -10.71
C LEU A 14 -23.34 28.34 -9.29
N VAL A 15 -22.23 28.38 -8.55
CA VAL A 15 -22.13 29.11 -7.29
C VAL A 15 -21.03 30.14 -7.45
N ALA A 16 -21.41 31.38 -7.17
CA ALA A 16 -20.67 32.59 -7.45
C ALA A 16 -19.37 32.69 -6.65
N ALA A 17 -18.25 32.88 -7.35
CA ALA A 17 -17.00 33.37 -6.78
C ALA A 17 -17.10 34.90 -6.63
N ALA A 18 -17.27 35.37 -5.39
CA ALA A 18 -17.08 36.77 -5.06
C ALA A 18 -15.58 37.04 -4.88
N LEU A 19 -15.03 37.87 -5.76
CA LEU A 19 -13.66 38.40 -5.70
C LEU A 19 -13.47 39.26 -4.44
N LEU A 20 -12.57 38.84 -3.55
CA LEU A 20 -11.90 39.73 -2.60
C LEU A 20 -10.51 40.04 -3.15
N VAL A 21 -10.37 41.23 -3.74
CA VAL A 21 -9.09 41.82 -4.12
C VAL A 21 -8.48 42.42 -2.85
N VAL A 22 -7.38 41.85 -2.37
CA VAL A 22 -6.53 42.48 -1.34
C VAL A 22 -5.34 43.13 -2.04
N PRO A 23 -5.00 44.40 -1.74
CA PRO A 23 -3.90 45.10 -2.39
C PRO A 23 -2.54 44.53 -1.95
N VAL A 24 -1.67 44.32 -2.93
CA VAL A 24 -0.25 44.01 -2.73
C VAL A 24 0.46 45.29 -2.28
N ALA A 25 0.99 45.30 -1.06
CA ALA A 25 1.89 46.33 -0.56
C ALA A 25 3.35 45.95 -0.88
N VAL A 26 4.14 46.99 -1.18
CA VAL A 26 5.52 46.95 -1.65
C VAL A 26 6.51 46.66 -0.50
N ALA A 27 7.61 45.99 -0.85
CA ALA A 27 8.71 45.49 -0.04
C ALA A 27 9.29 46.46 1.01
N GLY A 28 9.55 45.91 2.20
CA GLY A 28 10.53 46.38 3.18
C GLY A 28 11.59 45.28 3.38
N ASP A 29 12.84 45.71 3.54
CA ASP A 29 14.05 44.88 3.69
C ASP A 29 14.13 44.42 5.17
N ASP A 30 13.32 43.41 5.53
CA ASP A 30 13.32 42.82 6.87
C ASP A 30 14.18 41.55 6.87
N ALA A 31 15.14 41.49 7.79
CA ALA A 31 15.92 40.28 8.05
C ALA A 31 14.96 39.11 8.33
N VAL A 32 15.10 38.02 7.57
CA VAL A 32 14.26 36.83 7.75
C VAL A 32 14.69 36.17 9.06
N THR A 33 13.93 36.42 10.12
CA THR A 33 14.00 35.66 11.36
C THR A 33 13.23 34.36 11.19
N GLU A 34 13.79 33.26 11.68
CA GLU A 34 13.13 31.95 11.73
C GLU A 34 13.15 31.41 13.16
N ASP A 35 12.09 30.71 13.52
CA ASP A 35 11.98 30.00 14.78
C ASP A 35 12.51 28.57 14.58
N VAL A 36 13.17 28.02 15.61
CA VAL A 36 13.69 26.66 15.60
C VAL A 36 13.11 25.87 16.76
N LEU A 37 12.42 24.77 16.44
CA LEU A 37 11.98 23.78 17.43
C LEU A 37 13.01 22.65 17.50
N VAL A 38 13.56 22.41 18.69
CA VAL A 38 14.37 21.23 18.98
C VAL A 38 13.47 20.17 19.59
N MET A 39 13.32 19.06 18.89
CA MET A 39 12.46 17.95 19.31
C MET A 39 13.19 17.04 20.31
N ASN A 40 12.45 16.27 21.11
CA ASN A 40 13.03 15.33 22.08
C ASN A 40 13.90 14.22 21.45
N ASP A 41 13.70 13.94 20.16
CA ASP A 41 14.51 12.99 19.37
C ASP A 41 15.78 13.62 18.77
N GLY A 42 16.05 14.90 19.07
CA GLY A 42 17.22 15.64 18.59
C GLY A 42 17.07 16.25 17.19
N ARG A 43 15.89 16.15 16.55
CA ARG A 43 15.62 16.85 15.28
C ARG A 43 15.43 18.35 15.51
N GLU A 44 15.99 19.16 14.62
CA GLU A 44 15.78 20.61 14.58
C GLU A 44 14.84 20.97 13.42
N LEU A 45 13.75 21.68 13.73
CA LEU A 45 12.76 22.10 12.76
C LEU A 45 12.81 23.63 12.61
N HIS A 46 13.11 24.09 11.40
CA HIS A 46 13.20 25.51 11.08
C HIS A 46 11.89 25.98 10.44
N GLY A 47 11.34 27.10 10.92
CA GLY A 47 10.04 27.57 10.48
C GLY A 47 9.57 28.84 11.19
N THR A 48 8.27 29.02 11.31
CA THR A 48 7.68 30.14 12.05
C THR A 48 6.54 29.63 12.92
N ILE A 49 6.52 30.00 14.19
CA ILE A 49 5.42 29.71 15.10
C ILE A 49 4.22 30.60 14.70
N ILE A 50 3.11 29.97 14.32
CA ILE A 50 1.87 30.68 13.95
C ILE A 50 0.97 30.88 15.17
N GLU A 51 0.87 29.86 16.02
CA GLU A 51 -0.07 29.85 17.14
C GLU A 51 0.48 28.99 18.27
N GLU A 52 0.48 29.55 19.49
CA GLU A 52 0.79 28.80 20.71
C GLU A 52 -0.47 28.50 21.50
N ARG A 53 -0.68 27.22 21.79
CA ARG A 53 -1.71 26.71 22.69
C ARG A 53 -1.08 26.20 23.99
N PRO A 54 -1.88 25.99 25.06
CA PRO A 54 -1.38 25.48 26.33
C PRO A 54 -0.64 24.14 26.22
N ASP A 55 -1.04 23.28 25.29
CA ASP A 55 -0.57 21.91 25.10
C ASP A 55 0.13 21.67 23.74
N ALA A 56 0.02 22.60 22.80
CA ALA A 56 0.54 22.42 21.44
C ALA A 56 1.03 23.73 20.80
N ILE A 57 1.85 23.60 19.76
CA ILE A 57 2.36 24.71 18.94
C ILE A 57 2.04 24.41 17.48
N VAL A 58 1.39 25.36 16.80
CA VAL A 58 1.17 25.31 15.36
C VAL A 58 2.35 25.97 14.67
N PHE A 59 3.17 25.16 14.01
CA PHE A 59 4.43 25.55 13.40
C PHE A 59 4.33 25.51 11.88
N GLN A 60 4.85 26.54 11.20
CA GLN A 60 4.90 26.60 9.75
C GLN A 60 6.30 26.28 9.25
N VAL A 61 6.46 25.08 8.68
CA VAL A 61 7.72 24.67 8.05
C VAL A 61 7.70 25.14 6.59
N VAL A 62 8.79 25.77 6.15
CA VAL A 62 9.01 26.08 4.74
C VAL A 62 10.01 25.06 4.20
N ASP A 63 9.54 24.20 3.30
CA ASP A 63 10.44 23.26 2.61
C ASP A 63 11.43 24.06 1.74
N ALA A 64 12.71 23.94 2.07
CA ALA A 64 13.80 24.68 1.43
C ALA A 64 13.96 24.32 -0.07
N ALA A 65 13.50 23.15 -0.51
CA ALA A 65 13.60 22.70 -1.90
C ALA A 65 12.43 23.19 -2.77
N SER A 66 11.22 23.25 -2.21
CA SER A 66 9.98 23.53 -2.96
C SER A 66 9.35 24.90 -2.66
N GLY A 67 9.75 25.56 -1.57
CA GLY A 67 9.14 26.81 -1.11
C GLY A 67 7.71 26.65 -0.58
N ILE A 68 7.22 25.42 -0.47
CA ILE A 68 5.87 25.10 0.04
C ILE A 68 5.88 25.33 1.55
N ARG A 69 4.82 26.00 2.03
CA ARG A 69 4.63 26.29 3.45
C ARG A 69 3.60 25.34 4.03
N THR A 70 4.03 24.46 4.93
CA THR A 70 3.17 23.46 5.57
C THR A 70 2.95 23.83 7.03
N LYS A 71 1.69 23.80 7.50
CA LYS A 71 1.37 23.99 8.91
C LYS A 71 1.30 22.62 9.58
N VAL A 72 2.05 22.42 10.64
CA VAL A 72 2.09 21.20 11.43
C VAL A 72 1.88 21.56 12.89
N THR A 73 1.08 20.78 13.60
CA THR A 73 0.87 20.97 15.04
C THR A 73 1.78 20.00 15.78
N TYR A 74 2.61 20.51 16.67
CA TYR A 74 3.46 19.71 17.56
C TYR A 74 2.98 19.84 19.00
N PHE A 75 2.94 18.73 19.74
CA PHE A 75 2.59 18.80 21.15
C PHE A 75 3.81 19.25 21.97
N ARG A 76 3.59 20.06 23.01
CA ARG A 76 4.68 20.54 23.88
C ARG A 76 5.44 19.40 24.56
N SER A 77 4.82 18.23 24.74
CA SER A 77 5.46 17.03 25.24
C SER A 77 6.53 16.45 24.31
N GLU A 78 6.54 16.83 23.03
CA GLU A 78 7.47 16.35 22.00
C GLU A 78 8.62 17.32 21.75
N ILE A 79 8.53 18.55 22.27
CA ILE A 79 9.47 19.63 22.06
C ILE A 79 10.41 19.72 23.26
N ALA A 80 11.72 19.59 23.02
CA ALA A 80 12.75 19.75 24.04
C ALA A 80 13.04 21.24 24.29
N GLU A 81 13.24 22.02 23.23
CA GLU A 81 13.58 23.45 23.31
C GLU A 81 12.95 24.24 22.15
N ILE A 82 12.72 25.54 22.38
CA ILE A 82 12.18 26.48 21.40
C ILE A 82 13.12 27.68 21.34
N HIS A 83 13.62 27.99 20.15
CA HIS A 83 14.44 29.17 19.90
C HIS A 83 13.72 30.08 18.91
N GLU A 84 13.15 31.18 19.42
CA GLU A 84 12.40 32.15 18.61
C GLU A 84 13.33 33.22 18.00
N ASP A 85 12.95 33.71 16.81
CA ASP A 85 13.58 34.86 16.13
C ASP A 85 15.10 34.72 15.86
N ILE A 86 15.54 33.54 15.40
CA ILE A 86 16.93 33.34 14.97
C ILE A 86 17.14 34.00 13.60
N VAL A 87 18.11 34.92 13.52
CA VAL A 87 18.51 35.57 12.27
C VAL A 87 19.32 34.60 11.41
N ARG A 88 18.82 34.26 10.22
CA ARG A 88 19.46 33.32 9.29
C ARG A 88 20.64 33.96 8.55
N GLU A 89 21.88 33.64 8.93
CA GLU A 89 23.06 33.91 8.08
C GLU A 89 23.14 32.88 6.96
N ALA A 90 23.25 33.34 5.71
CA ALA A 90 23.34 32.49 4.53
C ALA A 90 24.58 31.56 4.61
N VAL A 91 24.34 30.26 4.47
CA VAL A 91 25.28 29.16 4.67
C VAL A 91 26.53 29.27 3.80
N ALA A 92 27.70 29.35 4.43
CA ALA A 92 29.00 29.09 3.80
C ALA A 92 29.41 27.63 4.06
N GLU A 93 29.82 26.94 2.99
CA GLU A 93 30.34 25.57 2.96
C GLU A 93 31.26 25.23 4.15
N THR A 94 30.85 24.26 4.97
CA THR A 94 31.67 23.80 6.09
C THR A 94 32.74 22.83 5.60
N LYS A 95 33.97 23.34 5.44
CA LYS A 95 35.18 22.53 5.39
C LYS A 95 35.40 21.83 6.73
N GLN A 96 35.79 20.56 6.66
CA GLN A 96 36.23 19.71 7.77
C GLN A 96 37.16 20.44 8.76
N PRO A 97 36.94 20.32 10.07
CA PRO A 97 37.86 20.87 11.05
C PRO A 97 39.09 19.98 11.24
N THR A 98 40.26 20.59 11.08
CA THR A 98 41.59 20.02 11.36
C THR A 98 41.72 19.70 12.86
N ARG A 99 41.90 18.41 13.17
CA ARG A 99 42.06 17.91 14.54
C ARG A 99 43.41 18.36 15.13
N ARG A 100 43.35 19.12 16.23
CA ARG A 100 44.50 19.55 17.03
C ARG A 100 45.07 18.35 17.78
N ARG A 101 46.36 18.07 17.55
CA ARG A 101 47.14 17.01 18.16
C ARG A 101 47.33 17.29 19.65
N VAL A 102 46.78 16.42 20.52
CA VAL A 102 47.22 16.26 21.91
C VAL A 102 47.61 14.80 22.09
N SER A 103 48.90 14.60 22.36
CA SER A 103 49.50 13.31 22.67
C SER A 103 49.19 12.94 24.12
N THR A 104 48.50 11.83 24.32
CA THR A 104 48.55 11.06 25.55
C THR A 104 48.37 9.59 25.19
N SER A 105 49.24 8.77 25.79
CA SER A 105 49.57 7.38 25.52
C SER A 105 48.37 6.42 25.47
N GLU A 106 48.45 5.47 24.54
CA GLU A 106 47.61 4.28 24.38
C GLU A 106 47.49 3.47 25.69
N PRO A 107 46.28 3.08 26.08
CA PRO A 107 46.04 1.79 26.72
C PRO A 107 45.61 0.77 25.66
N GLU A 108 46.17 -0.43 25.78
CA GLU A 108 45.91 -1.60 24.95
C GLU A 108 44.41 -1.92 24.86
N ASP A 109 43.93 -2.21 23.64
CA ASP A 109 42.55 -2.60 23.32
C ASP A 109 42.12 -3.87 24.08
N GLU A 110 41.34 -3.70 25.15
CA GLU A 110 40.35 -4.73 25.48
C GLU A 110 39.14 -4.54 24.55
N PRO A 111 38.61 -5.62 23.92
CA PRO A 111 37.44 -5.49 23.07
C PRO A 111 36.27 -4.94 23.89
N VAL A 112 35.78 -3.78 23.49
CA VAL A 112 34.57 -3.17 24.03
C VAL A 112 33.48 -4.22 24.00
N ARG A 113 32.98 -4.62 25.18
CA ARG A 113 31.81 -5.49 25.28
C ARG A 113 30.64 -4.75 24.65
N THR A 114 30.30 -5.10 23.42
CA THR A 114 29.06 -4.64 22.79
C THR A 114 27.92 -5.35 23.49
N PHE A 115 27.14 -4.60 24.26
CA PHE A 115 25.86 -5.07 24.79
C PHE A 115 24.83 -4.87 23.68
N GLY A 116 24.41 -5.94 23.02
CA GLY A 116 23.43 -5.92 21.92
C GLY A 116 23.57 -7.16 21.04
N ALA A 117 22.51 -7.49 20.28
CA ALA A 117 22.67 -8.41 19.17
C ALA A 117 23.49 -7.73 18.07
N ARG A 118 24.17 -8.53 17.25
CA ARG A 118 25.00 -8.02 16.16
C ARG A 118 24.83 -8.85 14.91
N ARG A 119 24.54 -8.18 13.79
CA ARG A 119 24.67 -8.79 12.46
C ARG A 119 26.14 -9.15 12.18
N ALA A 120 26.37 -10.43 11.91
CA ALA A 120 27.66 -10.95 11.51
C ALA A 120 27.84 -10.89 9.98
N ASP A 121 29.09 -10.92 9.54
CA ASP A 121 29.44 -11.02 8.13
C ASP A 121 28.98 -12.38 7.55
N ALA A 122 28.53 -12.39 6.30
CA ALA A 122 27.81 -13.50 5.65
C ALA A 122 28.54 -14.86 5.63
N GLY A 123 29.84 -14.90 5.94
CA GLY A 123 30.67 -16.11 5.88
C GLY A 123 30.61 -17.04 7.10
N ASN A 124 29.86 -16.70 8.16
CA ASN A 124 29.74 -17.57 9.33
C ASN A 124 28.44 -18.39 9.31
N GLU A 125 28.51 -19.57 8.69
CA GLU A 125 27.38 -20.50 8.52
C GLU A 125 26.83 -21.10 9.83
N ASN A 126 27.56 -20.97 10.94
CA ASN A 126 27.12 -21.51 12.24
C ASN A 126 26.21 -20.55 13.03
N LEU A 127 25.89 -19.38 12.48
CA LEU A 127 25.01 -18.40 13.11
C LEU A 127 23.58 -18.54 12.59
N PRO A 128 22.58 -18.32 13.47
CA PRO A 128 21.19 -18.24 13.07
C PRO A 128 21.01 -17.27 11.91
N SER A 129 20.29 -17.70 10.88
CA SER A 129 20.10 -16.95 9.66
C SER A 129 18.68 -16.45 9.49
N PHE A 130 18.55 -15.17 9.13
CA PHE A 130 17.28 -14.54 8.76
C PHE A 130 17.15 -14.46 7.25
N TYR A 131 15.96 -14.78 6.75
CA TYR A 131 15.52 -14.39 5.43
C TYR A 131 14.39 -13.36 5.57
N ILE A 132 14.53 -12.21 4.92
CA ILE A 132 13.55 -11.11 5.02
C ILE A 132 12.56 -11.20 3.88
N VAL A 133 11.28 -11.21 4.21
CA VAL A 133 10.16 -11.22 3.26
C VAL A 133 9.39 -9.90 3.41
N PRO A 134 9.49 -8.97 2.46
CA PRO A 134 8.73 -7.73 2.53
C PRO A 134 7.27 -7.95 2.17
N MET A 135 6.36 -7.44 3.00
CA MET A 135 4.93 -7.24 2.72
C MET A 135 4.62 -5.76 2.82
N LYS A 136 4.90 -4.99 1.75
CA LYS A 136 4.80 -3.52 1.76
C LYS A 136 3.80 -2.99 0.73
N GLY A 137 3.07 -1.95 1.09
CA GLY A 137 2.12 -1.28 0.19
C GLY A 137 0.69 -1.79 0.33
N GLN A 138 -0.05 -1.86 -0.78
CA GLN A 138 -1.50 -2.12 -0.76
C GLN A 138 -1.85 -3.61 -0.86
N MET A 139 -2.62 -4.12 0.10
CA MET A 139 -3.08 -5.51 0.10
C MET A 139 -3.91 -5.82 -1.15
N GLY A 140 -3.66 -6.98 -1.75
CA GLY A 140 -4.32 -7.51 -2.94
C GLY A 140 -3.80 -6.98 -4.28
N THR A 141 -2.92 -5.98 -4.27
CA THR A 141 -2.23 -5.51 -5.50
C THR A 141 -0.72 -5.61 -5.37
N ASP A 142 -0.13 -4.87 -4.44
CA ASP A 142 1.29 -4.97 -4.12
C ASP A 142 1.59 -6.27 -3.37
N VAL A 143 0.76 -6.59 -2.37
CA VAL A 143 0.87 -7.81 -1.57
C VAL A 143 -0.22 -8.79 -1.99
N ASN A 144 0.15 -9.80 -2.77
CA ASN A 144 -0.74 -10.88 -3.22
C ASN A 144 0.06 -12.17 -3.46
N THR A 145 -0.60 -13.31 -3.70
CA THR A 145 0.09 -14.61 -3.79
C THR A 145 1.08 -14.69 -4.95
N ASP A 146 0.87 -13.96 -6.06
CA ASP A 146 1.71 -14.11 -7.27
C ASP A 146 3.17 -13.70 -7.04
N VAL A 147 3.44 -12.67 -6.23
CA VAL A 147 4.82 -12.25 -5.94
C VAL A 147 5.57 -13.24 -5.02
N TYR A 148 4.85 -13.93 -4.13
CA TYR A 148 5.49 -14.83 -3.17
C TYR A 148 5.65 -16.27 -3.70
N LYS A 149 4.92 -16.66 -4.75
CA LYS A 149 5.09 -18.01 -5.36
C LYS A 149 6.53 -18.27 -5.79
N ASP A 150 7.14 -17.31 -6.49
CA ASP A 150 8.53 -17.43 -6.94
C ASP A 150 9.51 -17.26 -5.76
N MET A 151 9.11 -16.52 -4.73
CA MET A 151 9.92 -16.31 -3.53
C MET A 151 10.01 -17.55 -2.65
N VAL A 152 8.99 -18.41 -2.63
CA VAL A 152 9.01 -19.68 -1.86
C VAL A 152 10.18 -20.57 -2.28
N ASP A 153 10.44 -20.68 -3.59
CA ASP A 153 11.56 -21.47 -4.10
C ASP A 153 12.90 -20.84 -3.67
N ASP A 154 13.04 -19.51 -3.75
CA ASP A 154 14.26 -18.81 -3.30
C ASP A 154 14.50 -18.98 -1.79
N ILE A 155 13.45 -18.89 -0.97
CA ILE A 155 13.52 -19.12 0.47
C ILE A 155 14.02 -20.54 0.75
N ARG A 156 13.47 -21.55 0.07
CA ARG A 156 13.88 -22.95 0.26
C ARG A 156 15.31 -23.21 -0.20
N ASP A 157 15.76 -22.56 -1.27
CA ASP A 157 17.14 -22.68 -1.74
C ASP A 157 18.16 -22.10 -0.75
N HIS A 158 17.75 -21.12 0.05
CA HIS A 158 18.59 -20.47 1.05
C HIS A 158 18.55 -21.12 2.45
N ASP A 159 17.55 -21.98 2.72
CA ASP A 159 17.38 -22.74 3.97
C ASP A 159 17.55 -21.90 5.25
N PRO A 160 16.74 -20.83 5.46
CA PRO A 160 16.89 -19.98 6.63
C PRO A 160 16.37 -20.64 7.91
N ASP A 161 17.04 -20.37 9.03
CA ASP A 161 16.52 -20.70 10.37
C ASP A 161 15.22 -19.92 10.69
N ILE A 162 15.14 -18.64 10.31
CA ILE A 162 13.99 -17.77 10.60
C ILE A 162 13.61 -16.96 9.36
N LEU A 163 12.32 -16.98 9.04
CA LEU A 163 11.71 -16.12 8.05
C LEU A 163 11.09 -14.91 8.79
N VAL A 164 11.61 -13.71 8.51
CA VAL A 164 11.09 -12.45 9.05
C VAL A 164 10.20 -11.81 8.00
N ILE A 165 8.89 -11.80 8.25
CA ILE A 165 7.88 -11.18 7.40
C ILE A 165 7.72 -9.73 7.85
N GLU A 166 8.24 -8.79 7.07
CA GLU A 166 8.18 -7.37 7.39
C GLU A 166 6.91 -6.75 6.78
N MET A 167 5.92 -6.45 7.62
CA MET A 167 4.65 -5.88 7.17
C MET A 167 4.60 -4.36 7.35
N GLU A 168 4.41 -3.66 6.24
CA GLU A 168 4.19 -2.21 6.19
C GLU A 168 3.05 -1.91 5.20
N CYS A 169 1.83 -2.07 5.68
CA CYS A 169 0.63 -1.97 4.87
C CYS A 169 -0.34 -0.95 5.47
N PHE A 170 -0.65 0.08 4.69
CA PHE A 170 -1.68 1.06 5.02
C PHE A 170 -2.77 0.98 3.95
N ASP A 171 -3.77 0.14 4.18
CA ASP A 171 -4.81 -0.17 3.17
C ASP A 171 -5.88 0.93 3.05
N GLU A 172 -5.80 1.96 3.89
CA GLU A 172 -6.70 3.09 3.82
C GLU A 172 -6.23 4.16 2.83
N ALA A 173 -7.19 4.79 2.14
CA ALA A 173 -6.89 6.01 1.39
C ALA A 173 -6.45 7.12 2.33
N ASP A 174 -5.22 7.60 2.16
CA ASP A 174 -4.74 8.80 2.85
C ASP A 174 -5.51 10.03 2.32
N MET A 175 -6.20 10.72 3.23
CA MET A 175 -6.95 11.95 2.96
C MET A 175 -6.09 13.06 2.33
N LEU A 176 -4.78 13.10 2.58
CA LEU A 176 -3.88 14.08 1.96
C LEU A 176 -3.64 13.78 0.47
N TYR A 177 -3.57 12.50 0.09
CA TYR A 177 -3.39 12.06 -1.30
C TYR A 177 -4.70 12.04 -2.11
N SER A 178 -5.86 12.03 -1.43
CA SER A 178 -7.17 12.21 -2.07
C SER A 178 -7.28 13.52 -2.87
N LEU A 179 -6.56 14.57 -2.44
CA LEU A 179 -6.49 15.87 -3.11
C LEU A 179 -5.61 15.86 -4.38
N VAL A 180 -4.75 14.85 -4.54
CA VAL A 180 -3.76 14.75 -5.63
C VAL A 180 -4.07 13.60 -6.61
N GLY A 181 -5.19 12.90 -6.45
CA GLY A 181 -5.72 11.95 -7.43
C GLY A 181 -5.02 10.60 -7.50
N ARG A 182 -4.29 10.21 -6.44
CA ARG A 182 -3.70 8.86 -6.30
C ARG A 182 -4.31 8.18 -5.08
N GLU A 183 -5.57 7.81 -5.20
CA GLU A 183 -6.27 7.06 -4.18
C GLU A 183 -6.05 5.56 -4.44
N GLU A 184 -4.97 5.01 -3.90
CA GLU A 184 -4.79 3.55 -3.87
C GLU A 184 -5.25 3.05 -2.51
N GLN A 185 -6.38 2.35 -2.49
CA GLN A 185 -6.85 1.59 -1.34
C GLN A 185 -6.47 0.11 -1.50
N GLY A 186 -6.35 -0.59 -0.38
CA GLY A 186 -6.19 -2.03 -0.31
C GLY A 186 -7.48 -2.73 -0.73
N LEU A 187 -7.34 -3.99 -1.14
CA LEU A 187 -8.48 -4.80 -1.56
C LEU A 187 -9.02 -5.64 -0.42
N THR A 188 -10.30 -5.99 -0.50
CA THR A 188 -10.95 -6.94 0.41
C THR A 188 -11.17 -8.27 -0.30
N ASP A 189 -10.07 -8.96 -0.65
CA ASP A 189 -10.09 -10.28 -1.30
C ASP A 189 -9.60 -11.37 -0.32
N PHE A 190 -10.49 -11.82 0.57
CA PHE A 190 -10.15 -12.84 1.58
C PHE A 190 -9.75 -14.18 1.00
N ASP A 191 -10.26 -14.55 -0.19
CA ASP A 191 -9.84 -15.77 -0.83
C ASP A 191 -8.37 -15.69 -1.27
N GLU A 192 -7.96 -14.51 -1.75
CA GLU A 192 -6.55 -14.24 -2.06
C GLU A 192 -5.69 -14.18 -0.80
N PHE A 193 -6.14 -13.53 0.27
CA PHE A 193 -5.39 -13.47 1.54
C PHE A 193 -5.27 -14.83 2.21
N ARG A 194 -6.31 -15.67 2.15
CA ARG A 194 -6.22 -17.05 2.61
C ARG A 194 -5.19 -17.84 1.79
N LYS A 195 -5.17 -17.68 0.46
CA LYS A 195 -4.14 -18.35 -0.37
C LYS A 195 -2.75 -17.90 0.01
N LEU A 196 -2.55 -16.61 0.28
CA LEU A 196 -1.29 -16.06 0.75
C LEU A 196 -0.87 -16.66 2.10
N ILE A 197 -1.75 -16.62 3.11
CA ILE A 197 -1.50 -17.21 4.43
C ILE A 197 -1.16 -18.70 4.28
N ASN A 198 -1.98 -19.46 3.54
CA ASN A 198 -1.72 -20.87 3.30
C ASN A 198 -0.40 -21.12 2.55
N LEU A 199 0.00 -20.26 1.62
CA LEU A 199 1.30 -20.39 0.95
C LEU A 199 2.43 -20.40 1.99
N PHE A 200 2.40 -19.48 2.96
CA PHE A 200 3.42 -19.43 4.02
C PHE A 200 3.31 -20.58 5.02
N HIS A 201 2.12 -20.86 5.55
CA HIS A 201 1.98 -21.92 6.56
C HIS A 201 2.10 -23.35 5.99
N ASP A 202 1.61 -23.59 4.77
CA ASP A 202 1.62 -24.93 4.17
C ASP A 202 2.97 -25.22 3.48
N GLU A 203 3.58 -24.25 2.78
CA GLU A 203 4.84 -24.47 2.05
C GLU A 203 6.09 -24.08 2.84
N LEU A 204 6.00 -23.21 3.84
CA LEU A 204 7.16 -22.75 4.64
C LEU A 204 6.96 -22.99 6.14
N GLY A 205 5.96 -23.78 6.54
CA GLY A 205 5.62 -24.02 7.96
C GLY A 205 6.64 -24.83 8.74
N ASP A 206 7.62 -25.43 8.07
CA ASP A 206 8.78 -26.10 8.68
C ASP A 206 9.88 -25.11 9.09
N ILE A 207 9.87 -23.89 8.54
CA ILE A 207 10.74 -22.78 8.91
C ILE A 207 10.04 -21.94 9.98
N ARG A 208 10.79 -21.47 11.01
CA ARG A 208 10.22 -20.56 12.00
C ARG A 208 9.86 -19.22 11.36
N GLN A 209 8.62 -18.77 11.50
CA GLN A 209 8.13 -17.54 10.89
C GLN A 209 7.87 -16.50 11.97
N VAL A 210 8.30 -15.26 11.70
CA VAL A 210 8.12 -14.12 12.60
C VAL A 210 7.45 -13.01 11.82
N MET A 211 6.29 -12.56 12.29
CA MET A 211 5.64 -11.38 11.75
C MET A 211 6.20 -10.13 12.43
N TRP A 212 6.80 -9.23 11.66
CA TRP A 212 7.27 -7.94 12.13
C TRP A 212 6.46 -6.81 11.52
N VAL A 213 5.54 -6.27 12.31
CA VAL A 213 4.64 -5.20 11.89
C VAL A 213 5.32 -3.85 12.07
N LYS A 214 5.69 -3.21 10.96
CA LYS A 214 6.12 -1.80 10.93
C LYS A 214 4.94 -0.86 11.00
N ASP A 215 3.87 -1.19 10.27
CA ASP A 215 2.55 -0.57 10.36
C ASP A 215 1.53 -1.47 9.66
N SER A 216 0.33 -1.59 10.22
CA SER A 216 -0.73 -2.40 9.63
C SER A 216 -2.10 -1.80 9.95
N VAL A 217 -2.78 -1.35 8.88
CA VAL A 217 -4.07 -0.70 8.95
C VAL A 217 -4.95 -1.23 7.83
N GLY A 218 -6.17 -1.65 8.17
CA GLY A 218 -7.09 -2.33 7.26
C GLY A 218 -6.88 -3.83 7.24
N VAL A 219 -7.15 -4.49 6.09
CA VAL A 219 -7.17 -5.96 6.02
C VAL A 219 -5.81 -6.57 6.36
N SER A 220 -4.72 -5.86 6.09
CA SER A 220 -3.38 -6.23 6.55
C SER A 220 -3.33 -6.58 8.04
N SER A 221 -4.08 -5.88 8.91
CA SER A 221 -4.09 -6.15 10.35
C SER A 221 -4.63 -7.54 10.67
N THR A 222 -5.62 -8.00 9.91
CA THR A 222 -6.16 -9.37 10.08
C THR A 222 -5.22 -10.43 9.53
N VAL A 223 -4.44 -10.08 8.50
CA VAL A 223 -3.43 -10.98 7.92
C VAL A 223 -2.24 -11.08 8.86
N ALA A 224 -1.75 -9.98 9.45
CA ALA A 224 -0.68 -9.98 10.43
C ALA A 224 -0.96 -10.95 11.60
N LEU A 225 -2.21 -10.95 12.09
CA LEU A 225 -2.69 -11.82 13.16
C LEU A 225 -2.87 -13.30 12.76
N ALA A 226 -2.45 -13.70 11.55
CA ALA A 226 -2.36 -15.12 11.19
C ALA A 226 -1.09 -15.79 11.71
N TRP A 227 -0.11 -15.02 12.17
CA TRP A 227 1.12 -15.51 12.79
C TRP A 227 1.04 -15.40 14.31
N ASP A 228 1.46 -16.45 15.01
CA ASP A 228 1.47 -16.50 16.47
C ASP A 228 2.66 -15.74 17.08
N GLU A 229 3.81 -15.75 16.39
CA GLU A 229 4.99 -15.00 16.77
C GLU A 229 5.04 -13.62 16.07
N LEU A 230 4.63 -12.58 16.80
CA LEU A 230 4.40 -11.24 16.25
C LEU A 230 5.15 -10.18 17.06
N TYR A 231 5.89 -9.31 16.37
CA TYR A 231 6.55 -8.15 16.95
C TYR A 231 6.12 -6.87 16.24
N MET A 232 6.15 -5.75 16.95
CA MET A 232 5.71 -4.45 16.43
C MET A 232 6.83 -3.42 16.49
N ALA A 233 6.91 -2.53 15.49
CA ALA A 233 7.69 -1.31 15.62
C ALA A 233 7.01 -0.34 16.61
N PRO A 234 7.74 0.55 17.30
CA PRO A 234 7.16 1.41 18.34
C PRO A 234 5.93 2.23 17.91
N GLN A 235 5.93 2.69 16.66
CA GLN A 235 4.84 3.47 16.05
C GLN A 235 3.77 2.63 15.36
N ALA A 236 3.96 1.32 15.28
CA ALA A 236 3.11 0.44 14.51
C ALA A 236 1.68 0.40 15.05
N ARG A 237 0.74 0.20 14.13
CA ARG A 237 -0.67 -0.04 14.40
C ARG A 237 -1.06 -1.45 13.99
N LEU A 238 -2.09 -1.95 14.65
CA LEU A 238 -2.91 -3.08 14.25
C LEU A 238 -4.37 -2.64 14.42
N GLY A 239 -5.01 -2.23 13.32
CA GLY A 239 -6.37 -1.68 13.36
C GLY A 239 -6.94 -1.32 11.98
N GLY A 240 -7.84 -0.34 11.93
CA GLY A 240 -8.37 0.23 10.67
C GLY A 240 -9.38 -0.64 9.92
N LEU A 241 -10.05 -1.57 10.59
CA LEU A 241 -11.01 -2.48 9.94
C LEU A 241 -12.43 -1.90 9.86
N VAL A 242 -12.70 -0.73 10.44
CA VAL A 242 -14.02 -0.07 10.41
C VAL A 242 -14.54 0.15 8.98
N LYS A 243 -13.65 0.50 8.02
CA LYS A 243 -14.03 0.68 6.61
C LYS A 243 -14.52 -0.61 5.95
N LEU A 244 -14.19 -1.78 6.50
CA LEU A 244 -14.73 -3.04 5.99
C LEU A 244 -16.24 -3.17 6.25
N GLN A 245 -16.77 -2.49 7.26
CA GLN A 245 -18.20 -2.40 7.47
C GLN A 245 -18.89 -1.56 6.38
N GLU A 246 -18.34 -0.38 6.09
CA GLU A 246 -18.85 0.53 5.06
C GLU A 246 -18.78 -0.12 3.67
N ILE A 247 -17.62 -0.69 3.33
CA ILE A 247 -17.37 -1.30 2.04
C ILE A 247 -18.14 -2.62 1.94
N GLY A 248 -18.32 -3.40 3.00
CA GLY A 248 -18.78 -4.79 2.97
C GLY A 248 -20.25 -5.02 3.30
N PHE A 249 -20.79 -4.34 4.31
CA PHE A 249 -22.06 -4.70 4.95
C PHE A 249 -23.19 -3.74 4.62
N GLU A 250 -22.92 -2.43 4.61
CA GLU A 250 -23.97 -1.43 4.44
C GLU A 250 -24.53 -1.33 3.01
N LYS A 251 -23.78 -1.86 2.03
CA LYS A 251 -24.21 -1.94 0.63
C LYS A 251 -25.39 -2.89 0.37
N TRP A 252 -25.74 -3.77 1.32
CA TRP A 252 -26.88 -4.68 1.19
C TRP A 252 -28.14 -4.10 1.84
N ALA A 253 -29.13 -3.78 1.02
CA ALA A 253 -30.38 -3.17 1.48
C ALA A 253 -31.26 -4.12 2.32
N ASP A 254 -31.13 -5.43 2.11
CA ASP A 254 -31.89 -6.44 2.85
C ASP A 254 -31.12 -6.89 4.10
N ASP A 255 -31.78 -6.83 5.26
CA ASP A 255 -31.17 -7.11 6.56
C ASP A 255 -30.73 -8.57 6.72
N ASP A 256 -31.47 -9.53 6.14
CA ASP A 256 -31.12 -10.96 6.20
C ASP A 256 -29.92 -11.26 5.29
N VAL A 257 -29.89 -10.68 4.08
CA VAL A 257 -28.72 -10.76 3.19
C VAL A 257 -27.50 -10.12 3.86
N ARG A 258 -27.65 -8.92 4.42
CA ARG A 258 -26.59 -8.22 5.14
C ARG A 258 -26.05 -9.07 6.28
N GLY A 259 -26.93 -9.60 7.14
CA GLY A 259 -26.55 -10.47 8.25
C GLY A 259 -25.78 -11.72 7.82
N LYS A 260 -26.20 -12.37 6.72
CA LYS A 260 -25.51 -13.53 6.14
C LYS A 260 -24.13 -13.18 5.59
N MET A 261 -24.03 -12.06 4.85
CA MET A 261 -22.76 -11.61 4.30
C MET A 261 -21.79 -11.17 5.41
N THR A 262 -22.28 -10.50 6.45
CA THR A 262 -21.49 -10.18 7.65
C THR A 262 -21.01 -11.43 8.35
N ALA A 263 -21.88 -12.42 8.58
CA ALA A 263 -21.47 -13.67 9.21
C ALA A 263 -20.40 -14.43 8.39
N ALA A 264 -20.58 -14.48 7.05
CA ALA A 264 -19.62 -15.11 6.15
C ALA A 264 -18.26 -14.37 6.20
N PHE A 265 -18.27 -13.05 6.15
CA PHE A 265 -17.07 -12.22 6.28
C PHE A 265 -16.36 -12.46 7.62
N MET A 266 -17.11 -12.42 8.73
CA MET A 266 -16.53 -12.61 10.06
C MET A 266 -15.91 -14.00 10.19
N SER A 267 -16.41 -15.00 9.47
CA SER A 267 -15.78 -16.32 9.40
C SER A 267 -14.38 -16.28 8.80
N TRP A 268 -14.12 -15.38 7.85
CA TRP A 268 -12.79 -15.22 7.24
C TRP A 268 -11.82 -14.57 8.22
N VAL A 269 -12.20 -13.42 8.78
CA VAL A 269 -11.36 -12.69 9.75
C VAL A 269 -11.05 -13.56 10.96
N LYS A 270 -12.06 -14.25 11.50
CA LYS A 270 -11.88 -15.20 12.60
C LYS A 270 -10.97 -16.36 12.22
N GLY A 271 -11.09 -16.87 10.99
CA GLY A 271 -10.19 -17.91 10.49
C GLY A 271 -8.73 -17.48 10.50
N PHE A 272 -8.41 -16.23 10.14
CA PHE A 272 -7.04 -15.72 10.19
C PHE A 272 -6.52 -15.62 11.62
N LEU A 273 -7.30 -15.04 12.53
CA LEU A 273 -6.90 -14.97 13.94
C LEU A 273 -6.76 -16.36 14.59
N GLU A 274 -7.57 -17.33 14.17
CA GLU A 274 -7.46 -18.72 14.62
C GLU A 274 -6.13 -19.36 14.20
N TYR A 275 -5.59 -19.03 13.01
CA TYR A 275 -4.26 -19.46 12.58
C TYR A 275 -3.16 -18.96 13.54
N GLY A 276 -3.22 -17.69 13.93
CA GLY A 276 -2.28 -17.10 14.90
C GLY A 276 -2.55 -17.47 16.37
N GLY A 277 -3.58 -18.27 16.65
CA GLY A 277 -3.95 -18.66 18.02
C GLY A 277 -4.59 -17.56 18.86
N TYR A 278 -5.07 -16.48 18.23
CA TYR A 278 -5.67 -15.34 18.92
C TYR A 278 -7.15 -15.55 19.25
N SER A 279 -7.63 -14.79 20.25
CA SER A 279 -9.04 -14.79 20.61
C SER A 279 -9.92 -14.25 19.48
N LEU A 280 -10.95 -15.02 19.11
CA LEU A 280 -11.92 -14.61 18.09
C LEU A 280 -12.77 -13.40 18.51
N MET A 281 -12.74 -13.01 19.79
CA MET A 281 -13.35 -11.76 20.25
C MET A 281 -12.61 -10.54 19.72
N LEU A 282 -11.29 -10.64 19.49
CA LEU A 282 -10.52 -9.57 18.86
C LEU A 282 -11.04 -9.29 17.45
N ALA A 283 -11.29 -10.33 16.65
CA ALA A 283 -11.91 -10.18 15.33
C ALA A 283 -13.24 -9.41 15.42
N ASP A 284 -14.07 -9.78 16.40
CA ASP A 284 -15.38 -9.17 16.57
C ASP A 284 -15.28 -7.67 16.90
N ALA A 285 -14.43 -7.28 17.84
CA ALA A 285 -14.28 -5.88 18.25
C ALA A 285 -13.48 -5.02 17.26
N MET A 286 -12.48 -5.59 16.59
CA MET A 286 -11.71 -4.84 15.61
C MET A 286 -12.53 -4.55 14.34
N VAL A 287 -13.56 -5.36 14.01
CA VAL A 287 -14.38 -5.15 12.78
C VAL A 287 -15.69 -4.41 13.06
N ARG A 288 -16.28 -4.58 14.25
CA ARG A 288 -17.67 -4.18 14.52
C ARG A 288 -17.74 -3.18 15.68
N PRO A 289 -18.02 -1.89 15.41
CA PRO A 289 -17.96 -0.82 16.41
C PRO A 289 -19.02 -0.96 17.51
N GLN A 290 -20.08 -1.73 17.29
CA GLN A 290 -21.06 -2.01 18.35
C GLN A 290 -20.51 -2.90 19.49
N TYR A 291 -19.31 -3.47 19.34
CA TYR A 291 -18.66 -4.24 20.39
C TYR A 291 -17.49 -3.45 20.95
N THR A 292 -17.65 -3.02 22.21
CA THR A 292 -16.53 -2.58 23.02
C THR A 292 -15.63 -3.75 23.37
N LEU A 293 -14.40 -3.47 23.79
CA LEU A 293 -13.41 -4.49 24.10
C LEU A 293 -12.71 -4.18 25.41
N SER A 294 -12.68 -5.17 26.29
CA SER A 294 -11.84 -5.16 27.47
C SER A 294 -11.18 -6.51 27.70
N GLY A 295 -10.08 -6.48 28.45
CA GLY A 295 -9.30 -7.65 28.82
C GLY A 295 -9.19 -7.77 30.34
N ARG A 296 -9.21 -9.02 30.83
CA ARG A 296 -8.85 -9.36 32.21
C ARG A 296 -7.72 -10.37 32.22
N TRP A 297 -6.75 -10.17 33.10
CA TRP A 297 -5.66 -11.11 33.28
C TRP A 297 -6.10 -12.35 34.05
N GLN A 298 -5.81 -13.52 33.47
CA GLN A 298 -5.86 -14.80 34.15
C GLN A 298 -4.48 -15.47 34.08
N GLY A 299 -3.62 -15.14 35.04
CA GLY A 299 -2.23 -15.59 35.04
C GLY A 299 -1.40 -14.83 34.01
N ARG A 300 -0.97 -15.51 32.93
CA ARG A 300 -0.21 -14.91 31.82
C ARG A 300 -1.04 -14.70 30.56
N GLU A 301 -2.32 -15.06 30.60
CA GLU A 301 -3.23 -14.96 29.47
C GLU A 301 -4.22 -13.81 29.71
N VAL A 302 -4.59 -13.13 28.63
CA VAL A 302 -5.66 -12.15 28.63
C VAL A 302 -6.96 -12.84 28.22
N ILE A 303 -7.94 -12.81 29.12
CA ILE A 303 -9.31 -13.22 28.82
C ILE A 303 -10.04 -11.99 28.30
N TRP A 304 -10.42 -12.05 27.03
CA TRP A 304 -11.14 -10.99 26.34
C TRP A 304 -12.64 -11.05 26.64
N THR A 305 -13.28 -9.89 26.69
CA THR A 305 -14.74 -9.74 26.73
C THR A 305 -15.19 -8.61 25.79
N LEU A 306 -16.37 -8.79 25.18
CA LEU A 306 -16.97 -7.82 24.26
C LEU A 306 -17.84 -6.81 25.01
N ASP A 307 -17.26 -6.23 26.06
CA ASP A 307 -17.85 -5.26 26.98
C ASP A 307 -16.73 -4.45 27.63
N THR A 308 -17.07 -3.57 28.58
CA THR A 308 -16.12 -2.78 29.36
C THR A 308 -15.97 -3.27 30.82
N ASP A 309 -16.34 -4.54 31.10
CA ASP A 309 -16.31 -5.12 32.45
C ASP A 309 -14.93 -5.70 32.83
N GLY A 310 -13.98 -5.71 31.90
CA GLY A 310 -12.60 -6.12 32.10
C GLY A 310 -11.78 -5.14 32.95
N ASP A 311 -10.56 -5.55 33.30
CA ASP A 311 -9.67 -4.75 34.14
C ASP A 311 -8.92 -3.70 33.29
N TYR A 312 -8.76 -3.97 32.00
CA TYR A 312 -8.17 -3.07 31.01
C TYR A 312 -9.17 -2.85 29.87
N ILE A 313 -9.64 -1.62 29.72
CA ILE A 313 -10.53 -1.23 28.62
C ILE A 313 -9.65 -0.85 27.42
N VAL A 314 -9.82 -1.57 26.31
CA VAL A 314 -9.15 -1.29 25.04
C VAL A 314 -9.95 -0.29 24.22
N ASP A 315 -11.26 -0.50 24.17
CA ASP A 315 -12.20 0.30 23.41
C ASP A 315 -13.52 0.40 24.16
N ASP A 316 -13.99 1.62 24.37
CA ASP A 316 -15.30 1.95 24.96
C ASP A 316 -16.19 2.75 24.00
N SER A 317 -15.78 2.90 22.74
CA SER A 317 -16.53 3.59 21.71
C SER A 317 -17.66 2.70 21.15
N ASP A 318 -18.76 3.33 20.75
CA ASP A 318 -19.82 2.70 19.96
C ASP A 318 -19.77 3.10 18.47
N GLU A 319 -18.81 3.96 18.10
CA GLU A 319 -18.60 4.45 16.74
C GLU A 319 -17.28 3.96 16.12
N GLU A 320 -16.26 3.72 16.94
CA GLU A 320 -14.93 3.27 16.51
C GLU A 320 -14.76 1.77 16.76
N THR A 321 -13.73 1.18 16.17
CA THR A 321 -13.37 -0.22 16.41
C THR A 321 -12.06 -0.32 17.17
N ALA A 322 -11.88 -1.41 17.92
CA ALA A 322 -10.64 -1.67 18.64
C ALA A 322 -9.39 -1.60 17.72
N GLU A 323 -8.40 -0.80 18.14
CA GLU A 323 -7.09 -0.66 17.51
C GLU A 323 -6.00 -0.89 18.57
N PHE A 324 -4.92 -1.55 18.17
CA PHE A 324 -3.76 -1.76 19.03
C PHE A 324 -2.55 -0.99 18.52
N ARG A 325 -1.89 -0.27 19.44
CA ARG A 325 -0.56 0.30 19.24
C ARG A 325 0.46 -0.68 19.82
N ALA A 326 1.71 -0.61 19.40
CA ALA A 326 2.77 -1.51 19.87
C ALA A 326 2.76 -1.76 21.39
N LYS A 327 2.66 -0.67 22.18
CA LYS A 327 2.58 -0.77 23.64
C LYS A 327 1.35 -1.53 24.12
N SER A 328 0.14 -1.22 23.64
CA SER A 328 -1.06 -1.92 24.11
C SER A 328 -1.12 -3.36 23.60
N ALA A 329 -0.59 -3.63 22.40
CA ALA A 329 -0.47 -4.98 21.87
C ALA A 329 0.50 -5.83 22.72
N GLU A 330 1.65 -5.28 23.10
CA GLU A 330 2.62 -5.96 23.98
C GLU A 330 2.04 -6.13 25.39
N ASP A 331 1.51 -5.04 25.97
CA ASP A 331 0.91 -5.08 27.30
C ASP A 331 -0.18 -6.15 27.37
N LEU A 332 -0.97 -6.37 26.30
CA LEU A 332 -2.09 -7.32 26.25
C LEU A 332 -1.75 -8.68 25.59
N CYS A 333 -0.46 -8.98 25.41
CA CYS A 333 0.02 -10.24 24.82
C CYS A 333 -0.58 -10.57 23.44
N ILE A 334 -0.82 -9.55 22.61
CA ILE A 334 -1.08 -9.69 21.18
C ILE A 334 0.25 -9.71 20.41
N SER A 335 1.21 -8.90 20.86
CA SER A 335 2.59 -8.86 20.36
C SER A 335 3.55 -9.43 21.42
N ASP A 336 4.58 -10.14 20.98
CA ASP A 336 5.67 -10.68 21.80
C ASP A 336 6.72 -9.62 22.18
N GLY A 337 6.65 -8.45 21.56
CA GLY A 337 7.46 -7.29 21.95
C GLY A 337 7.53 -6.18 20.92
N THR A 338 8.17 -5.09 21.34
CA THR A 338 8.40 -3.91 20.51
C THR A 338 9.86 -3.86 20.04
N VAL A 339 10.11 -3.72 18.73
CA VAL A 339 11.46 -3.74 18.12
C VAL A 339 11.61 -2.68 17.02
N GLU A 340 12.69 -1.91 17.03
CA GLU A 340 12.92 -0.85 16.03
C GLU A 340 13.61 -1.39 14.77
N ASN A 341 14.53 -2.34 14.97
CA ASN A 341 15.41 -2.88 13.94
C ASN A 341 15.62 -4.40 14.11
N LEU A 342 16.34 -5.02 13.16
CA LEU A 342 16.63 -6.46 13.20
C LEU A 342 17.53 -6.88 14.36
N ASP A 343 18.38 -5.99 14.89
CA ASP A 343 19.21 -6.32 16.05
C ASP A 343 18.34 -6.44 17.31
N ASP A 344 17.36 -5.55 17.50
CA ASP A 344 16.40 -5.64 18.60
C ASP A 344 15.56 -6.91 18.48
N LEU A 345 15.11 -7.23 17.27
CA LEU A 345 14.37 -8.46 17.00
C LEU A 345 15.21 -9.69 17.33
N ALA A 346 16.46 -9.74 16.83
CA ALA A 346 17.37 -10.85 17.14
C ALA A 346 17.60 -10.99 18.65
N LEU A 347 17.70 -9.88 19.37
CA LEU A 347 17.86 -9.88 20.82
C LEU A 347 16.63 -10.46 21.55
N LEU A 348 15.41 -10.08 21.16
CA LEU A 348 14.17 -10.63 21.72
C LEU A 348 14.00 -12.12 21.42
N LEU A 349 14.45 -12.54 20.24
CA LEU A 349 14.52 -13.93 19.82
C LEU A 349 15.66 -14.72 20.52
N GLY A 350 16.43 -14.08 21.41
CA GLY A 350 17.48 -14.71 22.21
C GLY A 350 18.82 -14.90 21.49
N MET A 351 19.03 -14.24 20.35
CA MET A 351 20.25 -14.32 19.56
C MET A 351 21.15 -13.11 19.83
N ARG A 352 22.44 -13.39 20.06
CA ARG A 352 23.47 -12.35 20.20
C ARG A 352 24.18 -12.01 18.90
N GLU A 353 24.25 -12.98 18.01
CA GLU A 353 24.83 -12.85 16.69
C GLU A 353 23.92 -13.58 15.72
N TYR A 354 23.68 -12.98 14.57
CA TYR A 354 22.85 -13.54 13.52
C TYR A 354 23.40 -13.11 12.16
N ARG A 355 23.01 -13.80 11.10
CA ARG A 355 23.28 -13.39 9.72
C ARG A 355 21.97 -13.13 9.00
N VAL A 356 21.98 -12.22 8.05
CA VAL A 356 20.86 -12.04 7.12
C VAL A 356 21.32 -12.61 5.79
N LEU A 357 20.54 -13.53 5.24
CA LEU A 357 20.82 -14.15 3.96
C LEU A 357 20.65 -13.13 2.85
N ASP A 358 21.53 -13.20 1.85
CA ASP A 358 21.45 -12.38 0.64
C ASP A 358 20.44 -13.00 -0.34
N GLY A 359 19.20 -13.14 0.15
CA GLY A 359 18.09 -13.71 -0.59
C GLY A 359 17.52 -12.72 -1.62
N GLY A 360 16.88 -13.25 -2.65
CA GLY A 360 16.26 -12.44 -3.69
C GLY A 360 15.00 -11.69 -3.25
N GLY A 361 14.48 -11.95 -2.04
CA GLY A 361 13.18 -11.50 -1.55
C GLY A 361 12.86 -10.02 -1.78
N GLU A 362 13.72 -9.11 -1.31
CA GLU A 362 13.50 -7.66 -1.49
C GLU A 362 13.49 -7.28 -2.97
N THR A 363 14.49 -7.74 -3.74
CA THR A 363 14.60 -7.43 -5.17
C THR A 363 13.44 -8.01 -5.98
N MET A 364 13.03 -9.25 -5.72
CA MET A 364 11.89 -9.89 -6.38
C MET A 364 10.60 -9.12 -6.12
N PHE A 365 10.42 -8.65 -4.89
CA PHE A 365 9.25 -7.87 -4.50
C PHE A 365 9.23 -6.48 -5.16
N GLU A 366 10.34 -5.75 -5.10
CA GLU A 366 10.50 -4.44 -5.76
C GLU A 366 10.32 -4.54 -7.28
N ASP A 367 10.94 -5.54 -7.92
CA ASP A 367 10.83 -5.79 -9.36
C ASP A 367 9.38 -6.10 -9.77
N TYR A 368 8.67 -6.89 -8.96
CA TYR A 368 7.25 -7.16 -9.17
C TYR A 368 6.45 -5.86 -9.11
N GLN A 369 6.61 -5.07 -8.05
CA GLN A 369 5.90 -3.80 -7.85
C GLN A 369 6.15 -2.82 -8.99
N GLU A 370 7.41 -2.56 -9.34
CA GLU A 370 7.77 -1.65 -10.42
C GLU A 370 7.17 -2.15 -11.75
N SER A 371 7.28 -3.44 -12.02
CA SER A 371 6.84 -4.00 -13.30
C SER A 371 5.32 -3.93 -13.49
N TRP A 372 4.53 -4.30 -12.48
CA TRP A 372 3.07 -4.26 -12.61
C TRP A 372 2.57 -2.80 -12.67
N ARG A 373 3.12 -1.89 -11.85
CA ARG A 373 2.76 -0.46 -11.85
C ARG A 373 3.08 0.20 -13.18
N ARG A 374 4.29 -0.04 -13.71
CA ARG A 374 4.69 0.43 -15.06
C ARG A 374 3.78 -0.16 -16.15
N THR A 375 3.36 -1.42 -15.99
CA THR A 375 2.44 -2.06 -16.93
C THR A 375 1.05 -1.44 -16.88
N LEU A 376 0.53 -1.07 -15.70
CA LEU A 376 -0.74 -0.37 -15.55
C LEU A 376 -0.72 0.99 -16.28
N GLU A 377 0.35 1.78 -16.12
CA GLU A 377 0.50 3.06 -16.83
C GLU A 377 0.58 2.89 -18.36
N ASN A 378 1.24 1.83 -18.82
CA ASN A 378 1.24 1.47 -20.23
C ASN A 378 -0.16 1.09 -20.72
N CYS A 379 -0.95 0.36 -19.92
CA CYS A 379 -2.34 0.03 -20.25
C CYS A 379 -3.20 1.28 -20.42
N LYS A 380 -3.07 2.27 -19.53
CA LYS A 380 -3.77 3.57 -19.65
C LYS A 380 -3.46 4.24 -20.99
N THR A 381 -2.18 4.26 -21.37
CA THR A 381 -1.74 4.78 -22.68
C THR A 381 -2.33 3.97 -23.85
N TRP A 382 -2.33 2.64 -23.77
CA TRP A 382 -2.89 1.80 -24.83
C TRP A 382 -4.40 1.94 -24.99
N LEU A 383 -5.13 2.23 -23.90
CA LEU A 383 -6.56 2.49 -23.94
C LEU A 383 -6.87 3.82 -24.64
N LEU A 384 -6.10 4.87 -24.34
CA LEU A 384 -6.20 6.16 -25.06
C LEU A 384 -5.90 6.00 -26.55
N ASP A 385 -4.83 5.27 -26.89
CA ASP A 385 -4.50 4.95 -28.29
C ASP A 385 -5.63 4.15 -28.97
N TYR A 386 -6.24 3.20 -28.27
CA TYR A 386 -7.36 2.41 -28.77
C TYR A 386 -8.53 3.32 -29.16
N GLU A 387 -8.95 4.24 -28.29
CA GLU A 387 -10.03 5.18 -28.56
C GLU A 387 -9.71 6.09 -29.74
N GLN A 388 -8.47 6.60 -29.79
CA GLN A 388 -7.99 7.43 -30.88
C GLN A 388 -8.05 6.71 -32.23
N PHE A 389 -7.55 5.47 -32.29
CA PHE A 389 -7.62 4.66 -33.51
C PHE A 389 -9.05 4.31 -33.90
N LEU A 390 -9.94 4.09 -32.93
CA LEU A 390 -11.36 3.86 -33.19
C LEU A 390 -12.01 5.11 -33.82
N GLY A 391 -11.67 6.31 -33.32
CA GLY A 391 -12.15 7.59 -33.86
C GLY A 391 -11.70 7.83 -35.31
N TRP A 392 -10.49 7.41 -35.67
CA TRP A 392 -9.96 7.51 -37.04
C TRP A 392 -10.51 6.44 -38.00
N ALA A 393 -11.22 5.43 -37.51
CA ALA A 393 -11.77 4.32 -38.29
C ALA A 393 -13.05 4.66 -39.09
N ASN A 394 -13.12 5.88 -39.65
CA ASN A 394 -14.27 6.41 -40.41
C ASN A 394 -13.93 6.78 -41.87
N GLY A 395 -12.72 6.45 -42.36
CA GLY A 395 -12.23 6.86 -43.69
C GLY A 395 -11.61 5.74 -44.53
N GLU A 396 -10.81 6.10 -45.55
CA GLU A 396 -10.17 5.13 -46.47
C GLU A 396 -9.27 4.11 -45.74
N ASP A 397 -8.64 4.54 -44.63
CA ASP A 397 -7.74 3.71 -43.82
C ASP A 397 -8.45 2.93 -42.70
N THR A 398 -9.78 2.76 -42.77
CA THR A 398 -10.57 2.08 -41.72
C THR A 398 -9.97 0.73 -41.31
N LEU A 399 -9.54 -0.09 -42.27
CA LEU A 399 -8.99 -1.43 -41.98
C LEU A 399 -7.69 -1.36 -41.18
N LYS A 400 -6.84 -0.36 -41.45
CA LYS A 400 -5.56 -0.14 -40.76
C LYS A 400 -5.82 0.27 -39.31
N TYR A 401 -6.66 1.28 -39.10
CA TYR A 401 -6.94 1.80 -37.77
C TYR A 401 -7.69 0.81 -36.88
N LEU A 402 -8.64 0.03 -37.43
CA LEU A 402 -9.25 -1.07 -36.67
C LEU A 402 -8.23 -2.14 -36.27
N GLY A 403 -7.26 -2.44 -37.15
CA GLY A 403 -6.16 -3.35 -36.84
C GLY A 403 -5.27 -2.84 -35.70
N GLN A 404 -4.97 -1.54 -35.68
CA GLN A 404 -4.20 -0.90 -34.61
C GLN A 404 -4.97 -0.86 -33.29
N ALA A 405 -6.26 -0.49 -33.31
CA ALA A 405 -7.15 -0.51 -32.16
C ALA A 405 -7.22 -1.90 -31.53
N LYS A 406 -7.42 -2.95 -32.34
CA LYS A 406 -7.37 -4.36 -31.91
C LYS A 406 -6.03 -4.69 -31.23
N GLY A 407 -4.91 -4.31 -31.87
CA GLY A 407 -3.58 -4.59 -31.34
C GLY A 407 -3.30 -3.90 -30.00
N ARG A 408 -3.94 -2.76 -29.71
CA ARG A 408 -3.86 -2.12 -28.39
C ARG A 408 -4.65 -2.88 -27.33
N LEU A 409 -5.89 -3.28 -27.62
CA LEU A 409 -6.66 -4.11 -26.68
C LEU A 409 -6.00 -5.45 -26.40
N GLU A 410 -5.38 -6.09 -27.40
CA GLU A 410 -4.63 -7.34 -27.20
C GLU A 410 -3.42 -7.17 -26.26
N LYS A 411 -2.78 -5.99 -26.26
CA LYS A 411 -1.70 -5.69 -25.29
C LYS A 411 -2.24 -5.50 -23.87
N VAL A 412 -3.37 -4.80 -23.72
CA VAL A 412 -4.03 -4.64 -22.42
C VAL A 412 -4.47 -6.00 -21.88
N LEU A 413 -5.05 -6.86 -22.71
CA LEU A 413 -5.43 -8.21 -22.32
C LEU A 413 -4.22 -9.04 -21.87
N ALA A 414 -3.12 -9.00 -22.61
CA ALA A 414 -1.89 -9.71 -22.22
C ALA A 414 -1.29 -9.20 -20.90
N ALA A 415 -1.43 -7.90 -20.61
CA ALA A 415 -0.99 -7.31 -19.35
C ALA A 415 -1.83 -7.79 -18.15
N ILE A 416 -3.16 -7.80 -18.31
CA ILE A 416 -4.11 -8.33 -17.33
C ILE A 416 -3.87 -9.81 -17.07
N GLU A 417 -3.58 -10.59 -18.11
CA GLU A 417 -3.25 -12.02 -17.96
C GLU A 417 -1.93 -12.28 -17.25
N ARG A 418 -1.00 -11.31 -17.30
CA ARG A 418 0.31 -11.42 -16.65
C ARG A 418 0.29 -10.97 -15.19
N TYR A 419 -0.50 -9.93 -14.87
CA TYR A 419 -0.51 -9.31 -13.56
C TYR A 419 -1.95 -9.15 -13.07
N ASN A 420 -2.34 -9.93 -12.05
CA ASN A 420 -3.65 -9.79 -11.41
C ASN A 420 -3.88 -8.37 -10.88
N ALA A 421 -2.84 -7.73 -10.32
CA ALA A 421 -2.89 -6.34 -9.87
C ALA A 421 -3.34 -5.35 -10.97
N VAL A 422 -2.92 -5.59 -12.23
CA VAL A 422 -3.33 -4.76 -13.37
C VAL A 422 -4.80 -5.00 -13.72
N GLU A 423 -5.28 -6.24 -13.66
CA GLU A 423 -6.70 -6.57 -13.84
C GLU A 423 -7.56 -5.80 -12.83
N VAL A 424 -7.21 -5.92 -11.55
CA VAL A 424 -8.02 -5.32 -10.49
C VAL A 424 -8.02 -3.79 -10.59
N ARG A 425 -6.85 -3.16 -10.76
CA ARG A 425 -6.77 -1.70 -10.85
C ARG A 425 -7.50 -1.15 -12.08
N LEU A 426 -7.38 -1.78 -13.24
CA LEU A 426 -8.16 -1.37 -14.43
C LEU A 426 -9.66 -1.57 -14.23
N GLY A 427 -10.07 -2.61 -13.51
CA GLY A 427 -11.46 -2.84 -13.14
C GLY A 427 -12.02 -1.74 -12.25
N MET A 428 -11.25 -1.29 -11.25
CA MET A 428 -11.66 -0.23 -10.31
C MET A 428 -11.60 1.17 -10.95
N GLU A 429 -10.48 1.52 -11.58
CA GLU A 429 -10.23 2.88 -12.09
C GLU A 429 -10.98 3.17 -13.39
N ALA A 430 -11.08 2.17 -14.28
CA ALA A 430 -11.62 2.36 -15.63
C ALA A 430 -12.90 1.54 -15.90
N GLY A 431 -13.35 0.71 -14.95
CA GLY A 431 -14.49 -0.19 -15.16
C GLY A 431 -14.22 -1.28 -16.21
N ILE A 432 -12.95 -1.57 -16.51
CA ILE A 432 -12.55 -2.49 -17.58
C ILE A 432 -12.32 -3.88 -16.99
N ARG A 433 -13.16 -4.84 -17.38
CA ARG A 433 -12.96 -6.25 -17.00
C ARG A 433 -12.39 -7.05 -18.15
N LYS A 434 -11.66 -8.12 -17.83
CA LYS A 434 -11.09 -9.05 -18.82
C LYS A 434 -12.10 -9.54 -19.85
N PHE A 435 -13.31 -9.89 -19.41
CA PHE A 435 -14.38 -10.34 -20.29
C PHE A 435 -14.82 -9.28 -21.31
N ASP A 436 -14.88 -8.01 -20.90
CA ASP A 436 -15.27 -6.90 -21.75
C ASP A 436 -14.21 -6.68 -22.84
N LEU A 437 -12.92 -6.79 -22.50
CA LEU A 437 -11.82 -6.71 -23.46
C LEU A 437 -11.85 -7.84 -24.49
N ILE A 438 -12.06 -9.09 -24.06
CA ILE A 438 -12.17 -10.25 -24.96
C ILE A 438 -13.32 -10.03 -25.95
N THR A 439 -14.46 -9.56 -25.46
CA THR A 439 -15.65 -9.28 -26.28
C THR A 439 -15.37 -8.18 -27.30
N LEU A 440 -14.74 -7.07 -26.90
CA LEU A 440 -14.37 -5.98 -27.80
C LEU A 440 -13.36 -6.42 -28.87
N ILE A 441 -12.35 -7.23 -28.49
CA ILE A 441 -11.37 -7.79 -29.43
C ILE A 441 -12.06 -8.65 -30.48
N GLU A 442 -13.02 -9.48 -30.09
CA GLU A 442 -13.74 -10.35 -31.04
C GLU A 442 -14.64 -9.54 -31.98
N GLN A 443 -15.36 -8.54 -31.47
CA GLN A 443 -16.14 -7.61 -32.29
C GLN A 443 -15.26 -6.89 -33.34
N LEU A 444 -14.06 -6.44 -32.95
CA LEU A 444 -13.10 -5.84 -33.88
C LEU A 444 -12.61 -6.84 -34.93
N LYS A 445 -12.31 -8.09 -34.54
CA LYS A 445 -11.92 -9.15 -35.48
C LYS A 445 -13.02 -9.43 -36.51
N GLU A 446 -14.28 -9.51 -36.08
CA GLU A 446 -15.41 -9.70 -36.97
C GLU A 446 -15.59 -8.53 -37.94
N ARG A 447 -15.52 -7.29 -37.45
CA ARG A 447 -15.62 -6.08 -38.28
C ARG A 447 -14.49 -6.02 -39.33
N ILE A 448 -13.26 -6.34 -38.93
CA ILE A 448 -12.09 -6.44 -39.83
C ILE A 448 -12.32 -7.53 -40.88
N ARG A 449 -12.85 -8.70 -40.49
CA ARG A 449 -13.13 -9.81 -41.41
C ARG A 449 -14.19 -9.42 -42.44
N ALA A 450 -15.28 -8.77 -42.02
CA ALA A 450 -16.34 -8.30 -42.89
C ALA A 450 -15.83 -7.28 -43.92
N LEU A 451 -15.02 -6.29 -43.49
CA LEU A 451 -14.42 -5.30 -44.40
C LEU A 451 -13.47 -5.93 -45.42
N ARG A 452 -12.66 -6.91 -45.00
CA ARG A 452 -11.79 -7.66 -45.93
C ARG A 452 -12.60 -8.45 -46.97
N GLN A 453 -13.73 -9.02 -46.59
CA GLN A 453 -14.62 -9.72 -47.52
C GLN A 453 -15.31 -8.75 -48.49
N ALA A 454 -15.80 -7.62 -48.01
CA ALA A 454 -16.40 -6.58 -48.85
C ALA A 454 -15.40 -6.03 -49.89
N ASN A 455 -14.16 -5.74 -49.49
CA ASN A 455 -13.11 -5.28 -50.41
C ASN A 455 -12.69 -6.35 -51.44
N ARG A 456 -12.77 -7.64 -51.09
CA ARG A 456 -12.51 -8.74 -52.05
C ARG A 456 -13.65 -8.95 -53.04
N GLY A 457 -14.89 -8.65 -52.66
CA GLY A 457 -16.07 -8.73 -53.53
C GLY A 457 -16.17 -7.62 -54.58
N ALA A 458 -15.60 -6.44 -54.31
CA ALA A 458 -15.65 -5.30 -55.22
C ALA A 458 -14.65 -5.37 -56.40
N GLY A 459 -13.65 -6.25 -56.35
CA GLY A 459 -12.55 -6.33 -57.33
C GLY A 459 -12.70 -7.35 -58.46
N ARG A 460 -13.82 -8.11 -58.54
CA ARG A 460 -13.97 -9.21 -59.53
C ARG A 460 -15.24 -9.10 -60.37
N GLY A 461 -15.50 -7.91 -60.91
CA GLY A 461 -16.66 -7.65 -61.76
C GLY A 461 -16.38 -6.62 -62.85
N GLY A 462 -15.49 -6.92 -63.78
CA GLY A 462 -15.38 -6.12 -65.01
C GLY A 462 -14.04 -6.21 -65.73
N GLY A 463 -13.97 -6.98 -66.82
CA GLY A 463 -12.81 -6.96 -67.71
C GLY A 463 -12.76 -8.04 -68.79
N GLY A 464 -13.68 -8.01 -69.76
CA GLY A 464 -13.48 -8.47 -71.15
C GLY A 464 -13.54 -9.98 -71.45
N ARG A 465 -13.76 -10.45 -72.69
CA ARG A 465 -14.38 -9.93 -73.93
C ARG A 465 -14.34 -11.10 -74.94
N GLY A 466 -15.32 -11.16 -75.87
CA GLY A 466 -15.31 -11.97 -77.10
C GLY A 466 -16.17 -13.24 -76.99
N ILE A 467 -17.36 -13.37 -77.59
CA ILE A 467 -17.78 -13.16 -78.98
C ILE A 467 -16.84 -13.83 -79.99
N GLY A 468 -17.31 -14.96 -80.52
CA GLY A 468 -16.78 -15.77 -81.61
C GLY A 468 -17.28 -17.20 -81.37
N GLY A 469 -18.31 -17.74 -82.00
CA GLY A 469 -18.68 -17.65 -83.41
C GLY A 469 -18.20 -18.91 -84.11
N GLY A 470 -19.12 -19.83 -84.46
CA GLY A 470 -18.88 -20.84 -85.51
C GLY A 470 -18.91 -22.32 -85.10
N GLY A 471 -20.02 -23.00 -85.45
CA GLY A 471 -20.00 -24.13 -86.39
C GLY A 471 -19.52 -25.53 -85.95
N GLY A 472 -20.44 -26.50 -86.09
CA GLY A 472 -20.14 -27.81 -86.69
C GLY A 472 -20.01 -29.01 -85.74
N GLY A 473 -20.79 -30.06 -86.02
CA GLY A 473 -20.60 -31.42 -85.48
C GLY A 473 -21.90 -32.13 -85.16
#